data_AF-A0A2V4CY45-F1
#
_entry.id   AF-A0A2V4CY45-F1
#
_cell.length_a   1.000
_cell.length_b   1.000
_cell.length_c   1.000
_cell.angle_alpha   90.00
_cell.angle_beta   90.00
_cell.angle_gamma   90.00
#
_symmetry.space_group_name_H-M   'P 1'
#
loop_
_entity.id
_entity.type
_entity.pdbx_description
1 polymer ?
#
loop_
_entity_poly.entity_id
_entity_poly.type
_entity_poly.pdbx_seq_one_letter_code
_entity_poly.pdbx_strand_id
1 'polypeptide(L)'
;KQLEWVNDDLALRGLGKLEVLSDEGGRATLLVRDRAHPAIAAGIAVSMWERINNQRFRFHWTDDGTSESLVTLELDSRTIPAAEAVVLDWAVSERNEARVDGEHPLSLARHEGPGNWTIDGARMMSVTQDLMVRFEETTLPHLTEKSRKAEPNCEWMGVADSDRVKLWDAFSEASRKRFIASGEMVLVGEPEHWLHVGHRFLSRAGLGGVTSAESLDEHGGVRLTLEATFHPAMTIGTLLGAWERAEARPATAVWSQSGAGHKVELRPQHDIAGD
;
A
#
# COMPACT_ATOMS: atom_id res chain seq x y z
N LYS A 1 4.87 29.38 -10.03
CA LYS A 1 5.18 28.36 -11.06
C LYS A 1 5.62 27.02 -10.48
N GLN A 2 6.81 26.86 -9.87
CA GLN A 2 7.21 25.55 -9.32
C GLN A 2 6.27 25.05 -8.21
N LEU A 3 5.87 25.93 -7.27
CA LEU A 3 4.90 25.58 -6.22
C LEU A 3 3.51 25.24 -6.77
N GLU A 4 3.09 25.86 -7.88
CA GLU A 4 1.82 25.52 -8.55
C GLU A 4 1.89 24.11 -9.13
N TRP A 5 2.97 23.77 -9.83
CA TRP A 5 3.19 22.40 -10.33
C TRP A 5 3.22 21.35 -9.23
N VAL A 6 3.84 21.67 -8.09
CA VAL A 6 3.80 20.81 -6.90
C VAL A 6 2.36 20.63 -6.44
N ASN A 7 1.58 21.70 -6.34
CA ASN A 7 0.19 21.60 -5.90
C ASN A 7 -0.72 20.86 -6.88
N ASP A 8 -0.51 21.00 -8.19
CA ASP A 8 -1.24 20.23 -9.20
C ASP A 8 -0.96 18.72 -9.05
N ASP A 9 0.30 18.38 -8.83
CA ASP A 9 0.73 17.00 -8.59
C ASP A 9 0.17 16.41 -7.27
N LEU A 10 0.25 17.17 -6.17
CA LEU A 10 -0.34 16.76 -4.89
C LEU A 10 -1.86 16.62 -4.99
N ALA A 11 -2.51 17.47 -5.78
CA ALA A 11 -3.94 17.41 -6.05
C ALA A 11 -4.34 16.11 -6.74
N LEU A 12 -3.60 15.71 -7.78
CA LEU A 12 -3.82 14.46 -8.50
C LEU A 12 -3.64 13.23 -7.60
N ARG A 13 -2.67 13.29 -6.68
CA ARG A 13 -2.34 12.17 -5.79
C ARG A 13 -3.19 12.10 -4.53
N GLY A 14 -4.05 13.09 -4.25
CA GLY A 14 -4.84 13.15 -3.01
C GLY A 14 -4.00 13.43 -1.75
N LEU A 15 -2.91 14.17 -1.91
CA LEU A 15 -1.94 14.45 -0.85
C LEU A 15 -2.09 15.84 -0.22
N GLY A 16 -3.22 16.50 -0.49
CA GLY A 16 -3.49 17.85 0.02
C GLY A 16 -2.89 18.95 -0.84
N LYS A 17 -2.74 20.13 -0.21
CA LYS A 17 -2.23 21.34 -0.84
C LYS A 17 -1.16 21.97 0.05
N LEU A 18 -0.04 22.31 -0.56
CA LEU A 18 1.10 22.96 0.07
C LEU A 18 1.00 24.49 -0.03
N GLU A 19 1.08 25.15 1.12
CA GLU A 19 1.11 26.61 1.25
C GLU A 19 2.37 27.04 2.03
N VAL A 20 2.97 28.16 1.62
CA VAL A 20 4.11 28.76 2.32
C VAL A 20 3.57 29.85 3.24
N LEU A 21 3.72 29.67 4.55
CA LEU A 21 3.30 30.67 5.54
C LEU A 21 4.39 31.71 5.78
N SER A 22 5.64 31.27 5.84
CA SER A 22 6.81 32.15 5.96
C SER A 22 8.05 31.53 5.32
N ASP A 23 8.93 32.40 4.83
CA ASP A 23 10.26 32.07 4.34
C ASP A 23 11.20 33.21 4.71
N GLU A 24 12.10 32.94 5.65
CA GLU A 24 13.06 33.89 6.23
C GLU A 24 14.50 33.42 5.97
N GLY A 25 14.81 33.02 4.73
CA GLY A 25 16.20 32.88 4.26
C GLY A 25 17.07 31.96 5.13
N GLY A 26 16.55 30.77 5.43
CA GLY A 26 17.18 29.78 6.31
C GLY A 26 16.20 29.10 7.26
N ARG A 27 15.00 29.67 7.40
CA ARG A 27 13.84 29.05 8.05
C ARG A 27 12.61 29.24 7.18
N ALA A 28 11.78 28.21 7.12
CA ALA A 28 10.49 28.31 6.43
C ALA A 28 9.41 27.59 7.23
N THR A 29 8.18 28.08 7.13
CA THR A 29 7.01 27.40 7.70
C THR A 29 6.06 27.08 6.57
N LEU A 30 5.78 25.80 6.38
CA LEU A 30 4.86 25.29 5.38
C LEU A 30 3.59 24.79 6.05
N LEU A 31 2.47 24.92 5.35
CA LEU A 31 1.19 24.36 5.74
C LEU A 31 0.74 23.36 4.67
N VAL A 32 0.43 22.14 5.09
CA VAL A 32 -0.22 21.15 4.22
C VAL A 32 -1.68 21.04 4.62
N ARG A 33 -2.55 21.66 3.82
CA ARG A 33 -4.01 21.58 3.98
C ARG A 33 -4.56 20.31 3.35
N ASP A 34 -5.70 19.87 3.86
CA ASP A 34 -6.45 18.73 3.34
C ASP A 34 -5.53 17.54 3.09
N ARG A 35 -4.65 17.18 4.05
CA ARG A 35 -3.70 16.06 3.85
C ARG A 35 -4.36 14.71 4.13
N ALA A 36 -3.90 13.64 3.49
CA ALA A 36 -4.38 12.28 3.78
C ALA A 36 -3.74 11.65 5.02
N HIS A 37 -2.45 11.89 5.24
CA HIS A 37 -1.74 11.37 6.41
C HIS A 37 -0.63 12.33 6.89
N PRO A 38 -0.55 12.70 8.18
CA PRO A 38 0.43 13.64 8.74
C PRO A 38 1.87 13.40 8.31
N ALA A 39 2.42 12.22 8.62
CA ALA A 39 3.82 11.93 8.41
C ALA A 39 4.21 11.91 6.92
N ILE A 40 3.36 11.33 6.06
CA ILE A 40 3.56 11.27 4.61
C ILE A 40 3.51 12.69 4.03
N ALA A 41 2.50 13.46 4.42
CA ALA A 41 2.34 14.84 3.96
C ALA A 41 3.53 15.72 4.35
N ALA A 42 4.01 15.61 5.60
CA ALA A 42 5.19 16.33 6.06
C ALA A 42 6.44 15.94 5.26
N GLY A 43 6.71 14.64 5.10
CA GLY A 43 7.87 14.16 4.34
C GLY A 43 7.85 14.60 2.87
N ILE A 44 6.69 14.55 2.22
CA ILE A 44 6.53 15.00 0.83
C ILE A 44 6.68 16.52 0.73
N ALA A 45 6.08 17.29 1.64
CA ALA A 45 6.20 18.75 1.66
C ALA A 45 7.67 19.20 1.80
N VAL A 46 8.42 18.57 2.71
CA VAL A 46 9.86 18.82 2.87
C VAL A 46 10.61 18.50 1.58
N SER A 47 10.38 17.32 1.01
CA SER A 47 11.08 16.87 -0.20
C SER A 47 10.82 17.81 -1.40
N MET A 48 9.58 18.26 -1.56
CA MET A 48 9.19 19.24 -2.58
C MET A 48 9.86 20.59 -2.34
N TRP A 49 9.89 21.06 -1.10
CA TRP A 49 10.52 22.33 -0.73
C TRP A 49 12.04 22.30 -0.93
N GLU A 50 12.69 21.19 -0.54
CA GLU A 50 14.11 20.94 -0.81
C GLU A 50 14.41 21.01 -2.30
N ARG A 51 13.54 20.42 -3.13
CA ARG A 51 13.69 20.42 -4.59
C ARG A 51 13.50 21.81 -5.20
N ILE A 52 12.54 22.59 -4.72
CA ILE A 52 12.28 23.96 -5.17
C ILE A 52 13.49 24.86 -4.88
N ASN A 53 14.04 24.76 -3.68
CA ASN A 53 15.13 25.64 -3.22
C ASN A 53 16.52 25.10 -3.55
N ASN A 54 16.62 23.85 -3.99
CA ASN A 54 17.88 23.14 -4.18
C ASN A 54 18.77 23.18 -2.92
N GLN A 55 18.14 23.05 -1.76
CA GLN A 55 18.74 23.13 -0.43
C GLN A 55 18.12 22.07 0.47
N ARG A 56 18.89 21.55 1.43
CA ARG A 56 18.40 20.57 2.39
C ARG A 56 17.84 21.26 3.63
N PHE A 57 16.81 20.68 4.24
CA PHE A 57 16.23 21.19 5.46
C PHE A 57 16.12 20.07 6.52
N ARG A 58 16.38 20.42 7.78
CA ARG A 58 15.84 19.68 8.92
C ARG A 58 14.43 20.16 9.14
N PHE A 59 13.56 19.24 9.56
CA PHE A 59 12.16 19.57 9.77
C PHE A 59 11.60 19.01 11.06
N HIS A 60 10.61 19.72 11.56
CA HIS A 60 9.68 19.25 12.57
C HIS A 60 8.27 19.47 12.02
N TRP A 61 7.33 18.60 12.37
CA TRP A 61 5.94 18.78 11.97
C TRP A 61 5.01 18.60 13.16
N THR A 62 3.91 19.34 13.13
CA THR A 62 2.80 19.24 14.08
C THR A 62 1.50 19.03 13.33
N ASP A 63 0.55 18.42 14.03
CA ASP A 63 -0.79 18.10 13.53
C ASP A 63 -1.77 18.33 14.69
N ASP A 64 -2.78 19.16 14.45
CA ASP A 64 -3.80 19.53 15.43
C ASP A 64 -5.14 18.79 15.23
N GLY A 65 -5.17 17.81 14.32
CA GLY A 65 -6.35 17.02 13.97
C GLY A 65 -7.30 17.68 12.97
N THR A 66 -7.03 18.90 12.49
CA THR A 66 -7.95 19.64 11.59
C THR A 66 -7.74 19.35 10.11
N SER A 67 -7.11 18.22 9.75
CA SER A 67 -6.61 17.97 8.39
C SER A 67 -5.60 19.02 7.91
N GLU A 68 -4.97 19.77 8.83
CA GLU A 68 -3.85 20.72 8.57
C GLU A 68 -2.55 20.35 9.32
N SER A 69 -1.41 20.38 8.61
CA SER A 69 -0.11 19.99 9.15
C SER A 69 0.83 21.15 8.96
N LEU A 70 1.40 21.60 10.06
CA LEU A 70 2.43 22.62 10.05
C LEU A 70 3.79 21.93 9.95
N VAL A 71 4.61 22.36 9.00
CA VAL A 71 5.97 21.85 8.80
C VAL A 71 6.94 23.01 8.96
N THR A 72 7.74 22.97 10.01
CA THR A 72 8.78 23.97 10.28
C THR A 72 10.11 23.45 9.78
N LEU A 73 10.77 24.26 8.96
CA LEU A 73 12.03 23.94 8.28
C LEU A 73 13.16 24.82 8.78
N GLU A 74 14.33 24.21 8.94
CA GLU A 74 15.59 24.90 9.22
C GLU A 74 16.66 24.40 8.26
N LEU A 75 17.43 25.32 7.68
CA LEU A 75 18.48 24.99 6.72
C LEU A 75 19.46 23.97 7.31
N ASP A 76 19.79 22.97 6.51
CA ASP A 76 20.78 21.94 6.81
C ASP A 76 21.98 22.12 5.87
N SER A 77 23.19 22.06 6.43
CA SER A 77 24.43 22.19 5.66
C SER A 77 24.76 20.94 4.84
N ARG A 78 24.10 19.81 5.10
CA ARG A 78 24.25 18.58 4.30
C ARG A 78 23.61 18.76 2.93
N THR A 79 24.08 18.01 1.95
CA THR A 79 23.47 17.99 0.62
C THR A 79 22.21 17.13 0.59
N ILE A 80 21.30 17.45 -0.32
CA ILE A 80 20.17 16.57 -0.66
C ILE A 80 20.77 15.26 -1.20
N PRO A 81 20.39 14.08 -0.67
CA PRO A 81 20.87 12.81 -1.19
C PRO A 81 20.44 12.62 -2.64
N ALA A 82 21.27 11.94 -3.43
CA ALA A 82 20.91 11.61 -4.80
C ALA A 82 19.72 10.63 -4.83
N ALA A 83 18.88 10.72 -5.85
CA ALA A 83 17.83 9.74 -6.08
C ALA A 83 18.48 8.41 -6.50
N GLU A 84 18.29 7.37 -5.69
CA GLU A 84 18.78 6.02 -5.98
C GLU A 84 17.68 5.19 -6.66
N ALA A 85 18.05 4.29 -7.57
CA ALA A 85 17.09 3.35 -8.13
C ALA A 85 16.61 2.38 -7.03
N VAL A 86 15.31 2.08 -7.02
CA VAL A 86 14.75 1.03 -6.16
C VAL A 86 14.72 -0.27 -6.95
N VAL A 87 15.25 -1.34 -6.35
CA VAL A 87 15.20 -2.69 -6.90
C VAL A 87 14.08 -3.45 -6.20
N LEU A 88 13.27 -4.15 -6.97
CA LEU A 88 12.16 -4.95 -6.44
C LEU A 88 12.60 -6.42 -6.42
N ASP A 89 12.34 -7.08 -5.31
CA ASP A 89 12.66 -8.51 -5.10
C ASP A 89 11.58 -9.44 -5.66
N TRP A 90 10.55 -8.87 -6.30
CA TRP A 90 9.47 -9.62 -6.89
C TRP A 90 9.19 -9.24 -8.35
N ALA A 91 8.60 -10.19 -9.07
CA ALA A 91 8.21 -10.03 -10.47
C ALA A 91 7.27 -8.83 -10.63
N VAL A 92 7.55 -8.01 -11.64
CA VAL A 92 6.70 -6.90 -12.05
C VAL A 92 6.35 -7.10 -13.51
N SER A 93 5.08 -6.90 -13.83
CA SER A 93 4.57 -6.84 -15.19
C SER A 93 4.18 -5.40 -15.49
N GLU A 94 4.35 -4.96 -16.73
CA GLU A 94 3.73 -3.71 -17.21
C GLU A 94 2.20 -3.88 -17.37
N ARG A 95 1.72 -5.13 -17.40
CA ARG A 95 0.29 -5.46 -17.41
C ARG A 95 -0.18 -5.76 -15.99
N ASN A 96 -0.84 -4.77 -15.39
CA ASN A 96 -1.40 -4.87 -14.04
C ASN A 96 -2.93 -4.87 -13.99
N GLU A 97 -3.57 -4.81 -15.15
CA GLU A 97 -5.02 -4.78 -15.24
C GLU A 97 -5.55 -6.21 -15.39
N ALA A 98 -6.22 -6.69 -14.34
CA ALA A 98 -7.09 -7.85 -14.49
C ALA A 98 -8.16 -7.48 -15.53
N ARG A 99 -8.23 -8.25 -16.62
CA ARG A 99 -9.28 -8.13 -17.63
C ARG A 99 -10.57 -8.71 -17.08
N VAL A 100 -11.22 -7.96 -16.20
CA VAL A 100 -12.56 -8.28 -15.72
C VAL A 100 -13.55 -7.41 -16.47
N ASP A 101 -14.63 -8.00 -16.95
CA ASP A 101 -15.72 -7.26 -17.58
C ASP A 101 -16.33 -6.28 -16.56
N GLY A 102 -16.31 -4.99 -16.88
CA GLY A 102 -16.83 -3.93 -16.01
C GLY A 102 -16.00 -2.66 -16.08
N GLU A 103 -16.50 -1.59 -15.43
CA GLU A 103 -15.70 -0.38 -15.25
C GLU A 103 -14.67 -0.58 -14.12
N HIS A 104 -13.45 -0.07 -14.33
CA HIS A 104 -12.41 -0.07 -13.31
C HIS A 104 -12.91 0.68 -12.05
N PRO A 105 -12.65 0.21 -10.81
CA PRO A 105 -13.23 0.83 -9.60
C PRO A 105 -12.84 2.30 -9.39
N LEU A 106 -11.73 2.74 -10.00
CA LEU A 106 -11.32 4.14 -10.00
C LEU A 106 -12.21 5.04 -10.88
N SER A 107 -13.09 4.50 -11.73
CA SER A 107 -14.09 5.31 -12.46
C SER A 107 -15.06 6.02 -11.52
N LEU A 108 -15.23 5.48 -10.30
CA LEU A 108 -16.04 6.08 -9.24
C LEU A 108 -15.32 7.20 -8.47
N ALA A 109 -14.06 7.51 -8.81
CA ALA A 109 -13.30 8.53 -8.12
C ALA A 109 -13.91 9.92 -8.31
N ARG A 110 -13.97 10.70 -7.21
CA ARG A 110 -14.50 12.07 -7.22
C ARG A 110 -13.52 13.00 -6.53
N HIS A 111 -13.28 14.16 -7.14
CA HIS A 111 -12.58 15.25 -6.47
C HIS A 111 -13.55 15.98 -5.55
N GLU A 112 -13.29 15.95 -4.25
CA GLU A 112 -14.05 16.68 -3.23
C GLU A 112 -13.44 18.07 -2.99
N GLY A 113 -12.18 18.27 -3.37
CA GLY A 113 -11.46 19.53 -3.24
C GLY A 113 -9.99 19.41 -3.65
N PRO A 114 -9.21 20.49 -3.55
CA PRO A 114 -7.78 20.48 -3.85
C PRO A 114 -7.06 19.45 -2.97
N GLY A 115 -6.42 18.44 -3.57
CA GLY A 115 -5.70 17.42 -2.80
C GLY A 115 -6.58 16.43 -2.05
N ASN A 116 -7.90 16.43 -2.29
CA ASN A 116 -8.84 15.50 -1.69
C ASN A 116 -9.69 14.85 -2.78
N TRP A 117 -9.55 13.54 -2.93
CA TRP A 117 -10.43 12.74 -3.75
C TRP A 117 -10.87 11.49 -3.00
N THR A 118 -12.06 11.01 -3.35
CA THR A 118 -12.73 9.90 -2.68
C THR A 118 -13.15 8.84 -3.68
N ILE A 119 -13.35 7.61 -3.18
CA ILE A 119 -14.12 6.57 -3.86
C ILE A 119 -15.18 6.12 -2.85
N ASP A 120 -16.46 6.21 -3.21
CA ASP A 120 -17.59 5.94 -2.32
C ASP A 120 -17.54 6.74 -1.00
N GLY A 121 -17.06 7.98 -1.04
CA GLY A 121 -16.89 8.84 0.14
C GLY A 121 -15.70 8.46 1.03
N ALA A 122 -15.01 7.34 0.77
CA ALA A 122 -13.76 7.03 1.44
C ALA A 122 -12.62 7.86 0.83
N ARG A 123 -11.94 8.62 1.67
CA ARG A 123 -10.78 9.42 1.29
C ARG A 123 -9.65 8.55 0.77
N MET A 124 -9.07 8.94 -0.36
CA MET A 124 -7.99 8.20 -1.02
C MET A 124 -6.70 9.03 -1.11
N MET A 125 -5.59 8.32 -1.23
CA MET A 125 -4.30 8.88 -1.62
C MET A 125 -3.53 7.84 -2.44
N SER A 126 -2.71 8.29 -3.38
CA SER A 126 -1.78 7.45 -4.11
C SER A 126 -0.38 7.57 -3.50
N VAL A 127 0.21 6.43 -3.16
CA VAL A 127 1.62 6.31 -2.81
C VAL A 127 2.34 5.51 -3.88
N THR A 128 3.59 5.84 -4.14
CA THR A 128 4.41 5.13 -5.10
C THR A 128 5.02 3.87 -4.48
N GLN A 129 5.26 2.85 -5.29
CA GLN A 129 5.79 1.56 -4.82
C GLN A 129 7.19 1.71 -4.20
N ASP A 130 8.00 2.59 -4.77
CA ASP A 130 9.34 2.91 -4.27
C ASP A 130 9.32 3.46 -2.83
N LEU A 131 8.28 4.23 -2.45
CA LEU A 131 8.10 4.72 -1.08
C LEU A 131 7.90 3.56 -0.11
N MET A 132 7.12 2.54 -0.50
CA MET A 132 6.87 1.37 0.33
C MET A 132 8.14 0.52 0.49
N VAL A 133 8.87 0.29 -0.60
CA VAL A 133 10.13 -0.48 -0.56
C VAL A 133 11.18 0.24 0.27
N ARG A 134 11.31 1.56 0.12
CA ARG A 134 12.21 2.36 0.97
C ARG A 134 11.79 2.33 2.43
N PHE A 135 10.48 2.34 2.71
CA PHE A 135 9.98 2.19 4.07
C PHE A 135 10.39 0.83 4.66
N GLU A 136 10.30 -0.24 3.87
CA GLU A 136 10.79 -1.57 4.25
C GLU A 136 12.30 -1.56 4.53
N GLU A 137 13.13 -1.11 3.58
CA GLU A 137 14.59 -1.07 3.74
C GLU A 137 15.05 -0.24 4.94
N THR A 138 14.35 0.85 5.22
CA THR A 138 14.64 1.70 6.40
C THR A 138 14.14 1.07 7.70
N THR A 139 13.15 0.18 7.65
CA THR A 139 12.59 -0.50 8.83
C THR A 139 13.40 -1.73 9.22
N LEU A 140 13.95 -2.47 8.25
CA LEU A 140 14.66 -3.74 8.48
C LEU A 140 15.74 -3.65 9.58
N PRO A 141 16.66 -2.66 9.58
CA PRO A 141 17.70 -2.54 10.62
C PRO A 141 17.16 -2.24 12.02
N HIS A 142 15.89 -1.83 12.13
CA HIS A 142 15.23 -1.49 13.38
C HIS A 142 14.33 -2.60 13.91
N LEU A 143 14.23 -3.73 13.20
CA LEU A 143 13.53 -4.91 13.71
C LEU A 143 14.30 -5.49 14.90
N THR A 144 13.58 -5.76 15.99
CA THR A 144 14.13 -6.37 17.19
C THR A 144 13.59 -7.79 17.32
N GLU A 145 14.24 -8.65 18.12
CA GLU A 145 13.69 -9.99 18.42
C GLU A 145 12.32 -9.96 19.10
N LYS A 146 11.93 -8.81 19.69
CA LYS A 146 10.61 -8.56 20.29
C LYS A 146 9.58 -8.05 19.28
N SER A 147 9.98 -7.74 18.06
CA SER A 147 9.06 -7.48 16.96
C SER A 147 8.17 -8.71 16.79
N ARG A 148 6.85 -8.49 16.88
CA ARG A 148 5.78 -9.47 17.08
C ARG A 148 6.04 -10.86 16.47
N LYS A 149 5.97 -11.91 17.29
CA LYS A 149 5.73 -13.28 16.83
C LYS A 149 4.23 -13.44 16.52
N ALA A 150 3.76 -12.85 15.43
CA ALA A 150 2.50 -13.34 14.87
C ALA A 150 2.77 -14.78 14.41
N GLU A 151 1.82 -15.70 14.63
CA GLU A 151 1.93 -17.00 13.97
C GLU A 151 1.91 -16.73 12.46
N PRO A 152 2.96 -17.14 11.72
CA PRO A 152 3.00 -16.90 10.29
C PRO A 152 1.83 -17.64 9.65
N ASN A 153 0.95 -16.88 9.02
CA ASN A 153 -0.16 -17.42 8.23
C ASN A 153 0.17 -17.44 6.73
N CYS A 154 1.40 -17.09 6.37
CA CYS A 154 1.87 -17.10 5.00
C CYS A 154 3.27 -17.72 4.89
N GLU A 155 3.45 -18.59 3.89
CA GLU A 155 4.76 -19.04 3.44
C GLU A 155 5.21 -18.21 2.23
N TRP A 156 6.39 -17.58 2.33
CA TRP A 156 6.93 -16.68 1.30
C TRP A 156 8.04 -17.37 0.48
N MET A 157 7.66 -18.10 -0.57
CA MET A 157 8.60 -18.86 -1.38
C MET A 157 9.57 -17.94 -2.13
N GLY A 158 10.87 -18.14 -1.89
CA GLY A 158 11.94 -17.35 -2.51
C GLY A 158 12.38 -16.12 -1.73
N VAL A 159 11.80 -15.84 -0.55
CA VAL A 159 12.27 -14.79 0.36
C VAL A 159 13.20 -15.42 1.41
N ALA A 160 14.51 -15.28 1.21
CA ALA A 160 15.50 -15.94 2.06
C ALA A 160 15.83 -15.19 3.36
N ASP A 161 15.66 -13.86 3.38
CA ASP A 161 15.94 -13.03 4.55
C ASP A 161 14.86 -13.20 5.62
N SER A 162 15.25 -13.73 6.78
CA SER A 162 14.32 -14.00 7.88
C SER A 162 13.71 -12.74 8.51
N ASP A 163 14.43 -11.61 8.50
CA ASP A 163 13.89 -10.35 9.03
C ASP A 163 12.92 -9.72 8.04
N ARG A 164 13.19 -9.88 6.74
CA ARG A 164 12.22 -9.53 5.68
C ARG A 164 10.95 -10.35 5.78
N VAL A 165 11.06 -11.66 6.00
CA VAL A 165 9.91 -12.54 6.24
C VAL A 165 9.06 -12.04 7.41
N LYS A 166 9.67 -11.69 8.55
CA LYS A 166 8.94 -11.13 9.71
C LYS A 166 8.21 -9.83 9.37
N LEU A 167 8.83 -8.96 8.57
CA LEU A 167 8.22 -7.70 8.16
C LEU A 167 7.06 -7.93 7.18
N TRP A 168 7.22 -8.85 6.24
CA TRP A 168 6.17 -9.25 5.31
C TRP A 168 4.99 -9.90 6.03
N ASP A 169 5.22 -10.74 7.04
CA ASP A 169 4.16 -11.25 7.91
C ASP A 169 3.41 -10.12 8.62
N ALA A 170 4.13 -9.11 9.12
CA ALA A 170 3.51 -7.95 9.75
C ALA A 170 2.65 -7.13 8.77
N PHE A 171 3.11 -6.92 7.54
CA PHE A 171 2.35 -6.23 6.49
C PHE A 171 1.12 -7.02 6.03
N SER A 172 1.27 -8.33 5.86
CA SER A 172 0.17 -9.24 5.54
C SER A 172 -0.89 -9.21 6.64
N GLU A 173 -0.49 -9.37 7.90
CA GLU A 173 -1.40 -9.38 9.03
C GLU A 173 -2.09 -8.02 9.25
N ALA A 174 -1.38 -6.92 9.04
CA ALA A 174 -1.98 -5.57 9.09
C ALA A 174 -3.02 -5.39 7.99
N SER A 175 -2.72 -5.84 6.77
CA SER A 175 -3.63 -5.76 5.61
C SER A 175 -4.86 -6.66 5.80
N ARG A 176 -4.67 -7.88 6.33
CA ARG A 176 -5.74 -8.80 6.70
C ARG A 176 -6.68 -8.20 7.75
N LYS A 177 -6.13 -7.72 8.85
CA LYS A 177 -6.91 -7.07 9.94
C LYS A 177 -7.68 -5.86 9.44
N ARG A 178 -7.04 -5.01 8.64
CA ARG A 178 -7.70 -3.84 8.04
C ARG A 178 -8.86 -4.26 7.14
N PHE A 179 -8.67 -5.29 6.31
CA PHE A 179 -9.73 -5.80 5.45
C PHE A 179 -10.92 -6.33 6.26
N ILE A 180 -10.68 -7.18 7.25
CA ILE A 180 -11.76 -7.72 8.11
C ILE A 180 -12.51 -6.59 8.83
N ALA A 181 -11.76 -5.62 9.37
CA ALA A 181 -12.35 -4.47 10.08
C ALA A 181 -13.17 -3.55 9.17
N SER A 182 -12.95 -3.56 7.86
CA SER A 182 -13.75 -2.79 6.91
C SER A 182 -15.20 -3.26 6.82
N GLY A 183 -15.48 -4.51 7.23
CA GLY A 183 -16.83 -5.08 7.18
C GLY A 183 -17.30 -5.42 5.76
N GLU A 184 -16.44 -5.34 4.75
CA GLU A 184 -16.77 -5.68 3.36
C GLU A 184 -17.36 -7.09 3.27
N MET A 185 -18.39 -7.23 2.43
CA MET A 185 -19.01 -8.53 2.14
C MET A 185 -18.27 -9.18 0.97
N VAL A 186 -17.91 -10.46 1.15
CA VAL A 186 -17.25 -11.25 0.13
C VAL A 186 -18.11 -12.48 -0.13
N LEU A 187 -18.55 -12.64 -1.37
CA LEU A 187 -19.39 -13.74 -1.81
C LEU A 187 -18.65 -14.49 -2.91
N VAL A 188 -18.32 -15.75 -2.65
CA VAL A 188 -17.63 -16.64 -3.59
C VAL A 188 -18.43 -17.93 -3.66
N GLY A 189 -18.99 -18.23 -4.83
CA GLY A 189 -19.68 -19.50 -5.08
C GLY A 189 -18.91 -20.49 -5.95
N GLU A 190 -17.89 -20.01 -6.66
CA GLU A 190 -17.12 -20.72 -7.69
C GLU A 190 -15.72 -20.09 -7.72
N PRO A 191 -14.65 -20.82 -8.08
CA PRO A 191 -13.29 -20.28 -8.13
C PRO A 191 -13.18 -18.99 -8.95
N GLU A 192 -13.88 -18.90 -10.08
CA GLU A 192 -13.85 -17.78 -11.00
C GLU A 192 -14.37 -16.47 -10.38
N HIS A 193 -15.19 -16.55 -9.31
CA HIS A 193 -15.61 -15.38 -8.57
C HIS A 193 -14.44 -14.64 -7.88
N TRP A 194 -13.30 -15.29 -7.69
CA TRP A 194 -12.09 -14.63 -7.18
C TRP A 194 -11.51 -13.57 -8.13
N LEU A 195 -11.81 -13.62 -9.44
CA LEU A 195 -11.46 -12.55 -10.37
C LEU A 195 -12.18 -11.25 -9.97
N HIS A 196 -13.46 -11.35 -9.60
CA HIS A 196 -14.26 -10.22 -9.13
C HIS A 196 -13.79 -9.71 -7.76
N VAL A 197 -13.42 -10.63 -6.85
CA VAL A 197 -12.81 -10.27 -5.56
C VAL A 197 -11.51 -9.48 -5.78
N GLY A 198 -10.63 -9.97 -6.65
CA GLY A 198 -9.39 -9.30 -7.05
C GLY A 198 -9.65 -7.92 -7.63
N HIS A 199 -10.58 -7.81 -8.59
CA HIS A 199 -10.95 -6.53 -9.20
C HIS A 199 -11.50 -5.53 -8.16
N ARG A 200 -12.45 -5.97 -7.33
CA ARG A 200 -13.11 -5.10 -6.35
C ARG A 200 -12.18 -4.61 -5.25
N PHE A 201 -11.31 -5.48 -4.72
CA PHE A 201 -10.55 -5.18 -3.51
C PHE A 201 -9.06 -4.94 -3.74
N LEU A 202 -8.45 -5.57 -4.74
CA LEU A 202 -7.04 -5.34 -5.07
C LEU A 202 -6.90 -4.21 -6.07
N SER A 203 -7.62 -4.25 -7.19
CA SER A 203 -7.45 -3.24 -8.25
C SER A 203 -7.92 -1.86 -7.80
N ARG A 204 -9.01 -1.78 -7.00
CA ARG A 204 -9.45 -0.54 -6.34
C ARG A 204 -8.36 0.12 -5.48
N ALA A 205 -7.53 -0.68 -4.82
CA ALA A 205 -6.46 -0.21 -3.94
C ALA A 205 -5.09 -0.14 -4.63
N GLY A 206 -5.01 -0.48 -5.93
CA GLY A 206 -3.75 -0.56 -6.68
C GLY A 206 -2.84 -1.71 -6.25
N LEU A 207 -3.35 -2.74 -5.59
CA LEU A 207 -2.55 -3.87 -5.07
C LEU A 207 -2.27 -4.97 -6.10
N GLY A 208 -2.89 -4.88 -7.29
CA GLY A 208 -2.79 -5.85 -8.37
C GLY A 208 -4.17 -6.32 -8.83
N GLY A 209 -4.20 -7.46 -9.52
CA GLY A 209 -5.43 -8.06 -10.02
C GLY A 209 -5.29 -9.56 -10.22
N VAL A 210 -6.35 -10.30 -9.89
CA VAL A 210 -6.44 -11.75 -10.10
C VAL A 210 -6.79 -12.00 -11.57
N THR A 211 -5.98 -12.79 -12.25
CA THR A 211 -6.14 -13.14 -13.67
C THR A 211 -6.63 -14.55 -13.90
N SER A 212 -6.39 -15.46 -12.95
CA SER A 212 -6.98 -16.80 -12.94
C SER A 212 -7.22 -17.28 -11.52
N ALA A 213 -8.18 -18.20 -11.38
CA ALA A 213 -8.51 -18.86 -10.12
C ALA A 213 -8.89 -20.31 -10.38
N GLU A 214 -8.37 -21.22 -9.57
CA GLU A 214 -8.59 -22.68 -9.67
C GLU A 214 -8.87 -23.24 -8.27
N SER A 215 -9.85 -24.13 -8.13
CA SER A 215 -10.04 -24.86 -6.88
C SER A 215 -8.84 -25.80 -6.62
N LEU A 216 -8.36 -25.81 -5.38
CA LEU A 216 -7.35 -26.75 -4.90
C LEU A 216 -7.98 -27.99 -4.26
N ASP A 217 -9.14 -27.81 -3.63
CA ASP A 217 -9.86 -28.84 -2.89
C ASP A 217 -11.35 -28.46 -2.73
N GLU A 218 -12.13 -29.39 -2.16
CA GLU A 218 -13.55 -29.20 -1.85
C GLU A 218 -13.81 -28.35 -0.59
N HIS A 219 -12.75 -27.92 0.11
CA HIS A 219 -12.81 -27.26 1.41
C HIS A 219 -12.58 -25.74 1.32
N GLY A 220 -12.70 -25.17 0.13
CA GLY A 220 -12.50 -23.74 -0.14
C GLY A 220 -11.05 -23.36 -0.48
N GLY A 221 -10.16 -24.34 -0.63
CA GLY A 221 -8.81 -24.10 -1.12
C GLY A 221 -8.83 -23.56 -2.55
N VAL A 222 -8.08 -22.48 -2.80
CA VAL A 222 -8.03 -21.83 -4.12
C VAL A 222 -6.61 -21.42 -4.48
N ARG A 223 -6.24 -21.62 -5.75
CA ARG A 223 -5.03 -21.10 -6.36
C ARG A 223 -5.37 -19.91 -7.23
N LEU A 224 -4.71 -18.78 -6.99
CA LEU A 224 -4.86 -17.54 -7.73
C LEU A 224 -3.58 -17.21 -8.49
N THR A 225 -3.73 -16.66 -9.68
CA THR A 225 -2.62 -16.09 -10.46
C THR A 225 -2.80 -14.58 -10.56
N LEU A 226 -1.70 -13.83 -10.41
CA LEU A 226 -1.65 -12.39 -10.58
C LEU A 226 -0.44 -12.04 -11.47
N GLU A 227 -0.61 -11.16 -12.45
CA GLU A 227 0.49 -10.77 -13.35
C GLU A 227 1.50 -9.85 -12.67
N ALA A 228 1.04 -8.96 -11.78
CA ALA A 228 1.89 -8.24 -10.85
C ALA A 228 1.17 -7.85 -9.56
N THR A 229 1.95 -7.35 -8.60
CA THR A 229 1.48 -6.85 -7.32
C THR A 229 2.23 -5.58 -6.92
N PHE A 230 1.56 -4.68 -6.22
CA PHE A 230 2.21 -3.51 -5.61
C PHE A 230 3.18 -3.94 -4.51
N HIS A 231 2.76 -4.88 -3.67
CA HIS A 231 3.61 -5.50 -2.67
C HIS A 231 3.00 -6.85 -2.29
N PRO A 232 3.72 -7.99 -2.45
CA PRO A 232 3.17 -9.31 -2.18
C PRO A 232 2.50 -9.40 -0.81
N ALA A 233 3.19 -9.02 0.26
CA ALA A 233 2.63 -9.07 1.61
C ALA A 233 1.27 -8.37 1.77
N MET A 234 1.11 -7.15 1.23
CA MET A 234 -0.15 -6.41 1.34
C MET A 234 -1.26 -7.08 0.54
N THR A 235 -0.95 -7.52 -0.68
CA THR A 235 -1.89 -8.22 -1.56
C THR A 235 -2.38 -9.52 -0.93
N ILE A 236 -1.47 -10.34 -0.38
CA ILE A 236 -1.82 -11.61 0.27
C ILE A 236 -2.61 -11.37 1.55
N GLY A 237 -2.24 -10.37 2.36
CA GLY A 237 -3.02 -10.02 3.55
C GLY A 237 -4.46 -9.65 3.22
N THR A 238 -4.69 -8.86 2.15
CA THR A 238 -6.04 -8.54 1.68
C THR A 238 -6.79 -9.78 1.19
N LEU A 239 -6.13 -10.67 0.43
CA LEU A 239 -6.73 -11.91 -0.05
C LEU A 239 -7.08 -12.87 1.09
N LEU A 240 -6.22 -13.00 2.11
CA LEU A 240 -6.50 -13.75 3.33
C LEU A 240 -7.76 -13.20 4.02
N GLY A 241 -7.83 -11.87 4.21
CA GLY A 241 -9.01 -11.25 4.82
C GLY A 241 -10.29 -11.49 4.01
N ALA A 242 -10.19 -11.47 2.67
CA ALA A 242 -11.31 -11.77 1.80
C ALA A 242 -11.76 -13.24 1.90
N TRP A 243 -10.81 -14.17 1.95
CA TRP A 243 -11.09 -15.60 2.11
C TRP A 243 -11.78 -15.87 3.45
N GLU A 244 -11.26 -15.34 4.56
CA GLU A 244 -11.84 -15.53 5.89
C GLU A 244 -13.25 -14.94 6.00
N ARG A 245 -13.54 -13.87 5.24
CA ARG A 245 -14.90 -13.30 5.15
C ARG A 245 -15.86 -14.15 4.32
N ALA A 246 -15.39 -14.80 3.27
CA ALA A 246 -16.20 -15.69 2.45
C ALA A 246 -16.48 -17.03 3.15
N GLU A 247 -15.46 -17.61 3.79
CA GLU A 247 -15.48 -18.97 4.35
C GLU A 247 -15.75 -19.02 5.85
N ALA A 248 -15.76 -17.87 6.53
CA ALA A 248 -15.94 -17.73 7.98
C ALA A 248 -14.98 -18.60 8.83
N ARG A 249 -13.79 -18.89 8.31
CA ARG A 249 -12.76 -19.72 8.93
C ARG A 249 -11.39 -19.04 8.82
N PRO A 250 -10.42 -19.34 9.71
CA PRO A 250 -9.05 -18.85 9.58
C PRO A 250 -8.36 -19.43 8.34
N ALA A 251 -7.51 -18.63 7.69
CA ALA A 251 -6.83 -18.99 6.45
C ALA A 251 -5.30 -19.01 6.59
N THR A 252 -4.67 -19.80 5.74
CA THR A 252 -3.23 -19.76 5.45
C THR A 252 -3.00 -19.49 3.97
N ALA A 253 -1.84 -18.96 3.65
CA ALA A 253 -1.41 -18.68 2.29
C ALA A 253 -0.03 -19.27 2.00
N VAL A 254 0.18 -19.65 0.74
CA VAL A 254 1.52 -19.86 0.18
C VAL A 254 1.66 -18.91 -1.00
N TRP A 255 2.65 -18.02 -0.95
CA TRP A 255 3.01 -17.14 -2.05
C TRP A 255 4.26 -17.66 -2.75
N SER A 256 4.24 -17.64 -4.08
CA SER A 256 5.41 -17.87 -4.91
C SER A 256 5.39 -16.98 -6.15
N GLN A 257 6.53 -16.89 -6.81
CA GLN A 257 6.67 -16.10 -8.03
C GLN A 257 7.43 -16.84 -9.11
N SER A 258 7.18 -16.46 -10.36
CA SER A 258 7.84 -16.95 -11.56
C SER A 258 7.85 -15.87 -12.64
N GLY A 259 8.47 -16.15 -13.80
CA GLY A 259 8.38 -15.23 -14.95
C GLY A 259 6.96 -14.98 -15.46
N ALA A 260 5.97 -15.79 -15.05
CA ALA A 260 4.56 -15.61 -15.38
C ALA A 260 3.78 -14.76 -14.34
N GLY A 261 4.47 -14.15 -13.37
CA GLY A 261 3.87 -13.36 -12.29
C GLY A 261 3.85 -14.12 -10.96
N HIS A 262 2.81 -13.89 -10.18
CA HIS A 262 2.65 -14.41 -8.82
C HIS A 262 1.60 -15.53 -8.76
N LYS A 263 1.87 -16.52 -7.91
CA LYS A 263 0.93 -17.57 -7.56
C LYS A 263 0.65 -17.53 -6.07
N VAL A 264 -0.63 -17.62 -5.73
CA VAL A 264 -1.12 -17.59 -4.35
C VAL A 264 -2.01 -18.79 -4.13
N GLU A 265 -1.68 -19.61 -3.13
CA GLU A 265 -2.56 -20.69 -2.69
C GLU A 265 -3.15 -20.29 -1.34
N LEU A 266 -4.48 -20.19 -1.26
CA LEU A 266 -5.21 -19.93 -0.03
C LEU A 266 -5.88 -21.23 0.44
N ARG A 267 -5.77 -21.54 1.73
CA ARG A 267 -6.34 -22.76 2.34
C ARG A 267 -6.86 -22.49 3.75
N PRO A 268 -7.76 -23.33 4.28
CA PRO A 268 -8.07 -23.33 5.72
C PRO A 268 -6.80 -23.51 6.55
N GLN A 269 -6.68 -22.81 7.69
CA GLN A 269 -5.53 -22.96 8.60
C GLN A 269 -5.49 -24.32 9.30
N HIS A 270 -6.66 -24.93 9.50
CA HIS A 270 -6.79 -26.25 10.09
C HIS A 270 -7.51 -27.16 9.10
N ASP A 271 -6.98 -28.35 8.89
CA ASP A 271 -7.66 -29.40 8.15
C ASP A 271 -9.05 -29.64 8.77
N ILE A 272 -10.06 -29.76 7.93
CA ILE A 272 -11.34 -30.31 8.39
C ILE A 272 -11.04 -31.76 8.72
N ALA A 273 -11.27 -32.18 9.97
CA ALA A 273 -11.22 -33.59 10.32
C ALA A 273 -12.15 -34.33 9.35
N GLY A 274 -11.58 -35.17 8.49
CA GLY A 274 -12.36 -35.96 7.55
C GLY A 274 -13.29 -36.88 8.33
N ASP A 275 -14.58 -36.84 8.00
CA ASP A 275 -15.56 -37.86 8.41
C ASP A 275 -15.28 -39.21 7.71
#